data_AF-A3DHT7-F1
#
_entry.id   AF-A3DHT7-F1
#
_cell.length_a   1.000
_cell.length_b   1.000
_cell.length_c   1.000
_cell.angle_alpha   90.00
_cell.angle_beta   90.00
_cell.angle_gamma   90.00
#
_symmetry.space_group_name_H-M   'P 1'
#
loop_
_entity.id
_entity.type
_entity.pdbx_description
1 polymer ?
#
loop_
_entity_poly.entity_id
_entity_poly.type
_entity_poly.pdbx_seq_one_letter_code
_entity_poly.pdbx_strand_id
1 'polypeptide(L)'
;MIDVYDYAKYPTKEEWMKICGDKADIINRIYLDNNGNKIEFSLSDFEDGYYNIQMQYWLKEFNNRAFDLIVNYTLLKYYYDSGIPDEEWYKSPGENGKSVQYFPHFEKKHYGILYWFSFYVDSYYTRFEGLIDTIYHIINIKYRLGIKPSSEFRGNVLKKLEKKDKALYKYLNSLPKNPVYKKINKFRNNIVHNYRPNQIDSGFTRTINHEGSEIITMSVGNYTTSTEFLNNIKDSLDLLADITDKIRVKI
;
A
#
# COMPACT_ATOMS: atom_id res chain seq x y z
N MET A 1 -25.86 14.51 9.93
CA MET A 1 -25.10 13.43 9.25
C MET A 1 -24.59 13.99 7.95
N ILE A 2 -23.30 13.84 7.63
CA ILE A 2 -22.78 14.21 6.31
C ILE A 2 -23.19 13.10 5.35
N ASP A 3 -23.82 13.47 4.24
CA ASP A 3 -24.01 12.54 3.14
C ASP A 3 -22.69 12.46 2.36
N VAL A 4 -22.00 11.33 2.48
CA VAL A 4 -20.70 11.13 1.81
C VAL A 4 -20.87 11.01 0.29
N TYR A 5 -22.08 10.69 -0.20
CA TYR A 5 -22.36 10.55 -1.63
C TYR A 5 -22.33 11.89 -2.35
N ASP A 6 -22.66 13.00 -1.68
CA ASP A 6 -22.54 14.37 -2.23
C ASP A 6 -21.09 14.70 -2.64
N TYR A 7 -20.12 13.99 -2.08
CA TYR A 7 -18.69 14.20 -2.29
C TYR A 7 -18.04 13.06 -3.09
N ALA A 8 -18.80 12.07 -3.56
CA ALA A 8 -18.31 10.96 -4.36
C ALA A 8 -18.02 11.41 -5.80
N LYS A 9 -16.86 12.03 -6.01
CA LYS A 9 -16.44 12.60 -7.29
C LYS A 9 -15.33 11.76 -7.92
N TYR A 10 -15.26 11.83 -9.25
CA TYR A 10 -14.21 11.21 -10.03
C TYR A 10 -13.42 12.31 -10.75
N PRO A 11 -12.08 12.16 -10.86
CA PRO A 11 -11.29 13.07 -11.67
C PRO A 11 -11.76 13.03 -13.13
N THR A 12 -11.75 14.19 -13.77
CA THR A 12 -11.82 14.32 -15.23
C THR A 12 -10.62 13.64 -15.89
N LYS A 13 -10.69 13.45 -17.20
CA LYS A 13 -9.59 12.85 -17.96
C LYS A 13 -8.31 13.70 -17.86
N GLU A 14 -8.46 15.02 -17.88
CA GLU A 14 -7.37 15.99 -17.74
C GLU A 14 -6.73 15.93 -16.36
N GLU A 15 -7.53 15.90 -15.29
CA GLU A 15 -7.05 15.73 -13.92
C GLU A 15 -6.33 14.39 -13.73
N TRP A 16 -6.88 13.31 -14.28
CA TRP A 16 -6.24 12.00 -14.28
C TRP A 16 -4.85 12.05 -14.93
N MET A 17 -4.77 12.62 -16.14
CA MET A 17 -3.51 12.74 -16.88
C MET A 17 -2.50 13.59 -16.12
N LYS A 18 -2.94 14.64 -15.44
CA LYS A 18 -2.07 15.47 -14.58
C LYS A 18 -1.54 14.68 -13.38
N ILE A 19 -2.42 14.03 -12.62
CA ILE A 19 -2.07 13.26 -11.41
C ILE A 19 -1.09 12.13 -11.74
N CYS A 20 -1.37 11.36 -12.80
CA CYS A 20 -0.48 10.30 -13.26
C CYS A 20 0.81 10.86 -13.88
N GLY A 21 0.71 11.98 -14.59
CA GLY A 21 1.84 12.66 -15.25
C GLY A 21 2.99 12.96 -14.29
N ASP A 22 2.69 13.44 -13.09
CA ASP A 22 3.68 13.76 -12.05
C ASP A 22 4.58 12.58 -11.65
N LYS A 23 4.12 11.34 -11.87
CA LYS A 23 4.81 10.09 -11.53
C LYS A 23 4.91 9.14 -12.74
N ALA A 24 4.79 9.64 -13.96
CA ALA A 24 4.68 8.81 -15.17
C ALA A 24 5.86 7.83 -15.32
N ASP A 25 7.09 8.30 -15.12
CA ASP A 25 8.29 7.46 -15.22
C ASP A 25 8.29 6.32 -14.19
N ILE A 26 7.86 6.62 -12.95
CA ILE A 26 7.74 5.63 -11.87
C ILE A 26 6.64 4.63 -12.19
N ILE A 27 5.48 5.11 -12.63
CA ILE A 27 4.34 4.27 -13.01
C ILE A 27 4.73 3.31 -14.13
N ASN A 28 5.40 3.79 -15.17
CA ASN A 28 5.85 2.96 -16.28
C ASN A 28 6.87 1.90 -15.81
N ARG A 29 7.77 2.25 -14.89
CA ARG A 29 8.73 1.31 -14.28
C ARG A 29 8.08 0.26 -13.38
N ILE A 30 6.85 0.45 -12.90
CA ILE A 30 6.17 -0.57 -12.08
C ILE A 30 5.73 -1.76 -12.92
N TYR A 31 5.41 -1.59 -14.20
CA TYR A 31 4.96 -2.70 -15.05
C TYR A 31 6.10 -3.66 -15.42
N LEU A 32 5.80 -4.96 -15.46
CA LEU A 32 6.70 -5.98 -15.98
C LEU A 32 6.37 -6.30 -17.44
N ASP A 33 7.39 -6.54 -18.25
CA ASP A 33 7.16 -6.89 -19.65
C ASP A 33 6.40 -8.20 -19.77
N ASN A 34 5.29 -8.16 -20.51
CA ASN A 34 4.50 -9.33 -20.85
C ASN A 34 4.57 -9.56 -22.36
N ASN A 35 5.74 -10.00 -22.84
CA ASN A 35 5.98 -10.27 -24.28
C ASN A 35 5.14 -11.45 -24.84
N GLY A 36 4.21 -12.01 -24.07
CA GLY A 36 3.48 -13.23 -24.40
C GLY A 36 2.04 -13.01 -24.85
N ASN A 37 1.81 -12.48 -26.05
CA ASN A 37 0.52 -12.68 -26.75
C ASN A 37 0.48 -14.01 -27.52
N LYS A 38 1.57 -14.79 -27.51
CA LYS A 38 1.62 -16.14 -28.09
C LYS A 38 2.03 -17.14 -27.00
N ILE A 39 1.10 -18.03 -26.68
CA ILE A 39 1.37 -19.24 -25.89
C ILE A 39 1.80 -20.29 -26.91
N GLU A 40 3.10 -20.55 -27.02
CA GLU A 40 3.58 -21.74 -27.73
C GLU A 40 3.66 -22.88 -26.71
N PHE A 41 2.74 -23.84 -26.83
CA PHE A 41 2.72 -25.04 -26.01
C PHE A 41 3.10 -26.23 -26.88
N SER A 42 4.26 -26.83 -26.61
CA SER A 42 4.66 -28.09 -27.20
C SER A 42 4.39 -29.24 -26.23
N LEU A 43 3.72 -30.30 -26.71
CA LEU A 43 3.54 -31.54 -25.95
C LEU A 43 4.86 -32.28 -25.71
N SER A 44 5.93 -31.98 -26.46
CA SER A 44 7.26 -32.57 -26.25
C SER A 44 7.95 -32.07 -24.96
N ASP A 45 7.62 -30.85 -24.51
CA ASP A 45 8.27 -30.17 -23.40
C ASP A 45 7.22 -29.68 -22.39
N PHE A 46 6.38 -30.62 -21.93
CA PHE A 46 5.23 -30.33 -21.06
C PHE A 46 5.59 -29.55 -19.80
N GLU A 47 6.72 -29.88 -19.15
CA GLU A 47 7.16 -29.18 -17.93
C GLU A 47 7.51 -27.71 -18.23
N ASP A 48 8.28 -27.46 -19.28
CA ASP A 48 8.66 -26.10 -19.67
C ASP A 48 7.44 -25.30 -20.16
N GLY A 49 6.54 -25.94 -20.92
CA GLY A 49 5.26 -25.38 -21.32
C GLY A 49 4.40 -24.98 -20.11
N TYR A 50 4.33 -25.83 -19.08
CA TYR A 50 3.62 -25.53 -17.84
C TYR A 50 4.19 -24.28 -17.15
N TYR A 51 5.51 -24.20 -16.95
CA TYR A 51 6.12 -23.06 -16.28
C TYR A 51 6.00 -21.77 -17.11
N ASN A 52 6.05 -21.85 -18.43
CA ASN A 52 5.85 -20.70 -19.32
C ASN A 52 4.42 -20.13 -19.21
N ILE A 53 3.40 -21.00 -19.22
CA ILE A 53 2.00 -20.59 -19.03
C ILE A 53 1.81 -19.94 -17.66
N GLN A 54 2.35 -20.56 -16.60
CA GLN A 54 2.28 -20.00 -15.26
C GLN A 54 2.99 -18.64 -15.18
N MET A 55 4.16 -18.50 -15.78
CA MET A 55 4.89 -17.24 -15.80
C MET A 55 4.07 -16.12 -16.45
N GLN A 56 3.51 -16.36 -17.64
CA GLN A 56 2.68 -15.38 -18.34
C GLN A 56 1.44 -14.99 -17.53
N TYR A 57 0.79 -15.96 -16.88
CA TYR A 57 -0.35 -15.69 -15.99
C TYR A 57 0.05 -14.72 -14.87
N TRP A 58 1.14 -15.00 -14.15
CA TRP A 58 1.54 -14.17 -13.01
C TRP A 58 2.10 -12.81 -13.40
N LEU A 59 2.76 -12.69 -14.56
CA LEU A 59 3.15 -11.38 -15.11
C LEU A 59 1.91 -10.54 -15.46
N LYS A 60 0.91 -11.14 -16.10
CA LYS A 60 -0.37 -10.47 -16.40
C LYS A 60 -1.09 -10.07 -15.12
N GLU A 61 -1.18 -10.96 -14.14
CA GLU A 61 -1.83 -10.70 -12.85
C GLU A 61 -1.12 -9.57 -12.08
N PHE A 62 0.21 -9.57 -12.08
CA PHE A 62 1.00 -8.48 -11.49
C PHE A 62 0.69 -7.14 -12.18
N ASN A 63 0.68 -7.10 -13.52
CA ASN A 63 0.38 -5.87 -14.27
C ASN A 63 -1.06 -5.37 -14.06
N ASN A 64 -2.04 -6.28 -13.97
CA ASN A 64 -3.42 -5.92 -13.64
C ASN A 64 -3.50 -5.30 -12.24
N ARG A 65 -2.83 -5.90 -11.25
CA ARG A 65 -2.77 -5.36 -9.89
C ARG A 65 -2.02 -4.03 -9.80
N ALA A 66 -1.00 -3.85 -10.64
CA ALA A 66 -0.27 -2.60 -10.73
C ALA A 66 -1.21 -1.50 -11.25
N PHE A 67 -1.94 -1.76 -12.33
CA PHE A 67 -2.95 -0.84 -12.84
C PHE A 67 -4.01 -0.50 -11.77
N ASP A 68 -4.52 -1.51 -11.07
CA ASP A 68 -5.44 -1.36 -9.95
C ASP A 68 -4.89 -0.47 -8.82
N LEU A 69 -3.61 -0.58 -8.49
CA LEU A 69 -2.95 0.29 -7.52
C LEU A 69 -2.83 1.73 -8.02
N ILE A 70 -2.49 1.92 -9.31
CA ILE A 70 -2.37 3.25 -9.92
C ILE A 70 -3.73 3.95 -10.00
N VAL A 71 -4.79 3.23 -10.34
CA VAL A 71 -6.17 3.75 -10.29
C VAL A 71 -6.51 4.21 -8.87
N ASN A 72 -6.20 3.38 -7.87
CA ASN A 72 -6.45 3.71 -6.47
C ASN A 72 -5.65 4.94 -6.02
N TYR A 73 -4.35 5.00 -6.33
CA TYR A 73 -3.49 6.16 -6.06
C TYR A 73 -4.05 7.44 -6.71
N THR A 74 -4.51 7.35 -7.95
CA THR A 74 -5.03 8.50 -8.68
C THR A 74 -6.28 9.07 -8.02
N LEU A 75 -7.21 8.20 -7.62
CA LEU A 75 -8.41 8.61 -6.89
C LEU A 75 -8.05 9.20 -5.52
N LEU A 76 -7.16 8.55 -4.77
CA LEU A 76 -6.66 9.05 -3.49
C LEU A 76 -6.06 10.45 -3.61
N LYS A 77 -5.17 10.66 -4.59
CA LYS A 77 -4.52 11.94 -4.82
C LYS A 77 -5.51 13.01 -5.29
N TYR A 78 -6.53 12.65 -6.08
CA TYR A 78 -7.61 13.57 -6.45
C TYR A 78 -8.36 14.11 -5.22
N TYR A 79 -8.70 13.24 -4.25
CA TYR A 79 -9.34 13.69 -3.01
C TYR A 79 -8.39 14.52 -2.14
N TYR A 80 -7.11 14.18 -2.08
CA TYR A 80 -6.12 15.01 -1.39
C TYR A 80 -6.02 16.41 -2.01
N ASP A 81 -5.89 16.49 -3.34
CA ASP A 81 -5.77 17.74 -4.09
C ASP A 81 -7.05 18.60 -4.01
N SER A 82 -8.20 17.97 -3.68
CA SER A 82 -9.47 18.68 -3.42
C SER A 82 -9.47 19.46 -2.09
N GLY A 83 -8.46 19.26 -1.24
CA GLY A 83 -8.20 20.02 -0.01
C GLY A 83 -8.68 19.32 1.27
N ILE A 84 -7.72 18.94 2.12
CA ILE A 84 -7.93 18.38 3.45
C ILE A 84 -7.10 19.20 4.45
N PRO A 85 -7.70 20.08 5.26
CA PRO A 85 -6.94 20.97 6.16
C PRO A 85 -6.69 20.30 7.53
N ASP A 86 -6.04 19.13 7.53
CA ASP A 86 -5.83 18.29 8.72
C ASP A 86 -4.42 18.37 9.32
N GLU A 87 -3.58 19.32 8.89
CA GLU A 87 -2.27 19.57 9.50
C GLU A 87 -2.40 19.96 10.99
N GLU A 88 -3.29 20.91 11.31
CA GLU A 88 -3.75 21.16 12.68
C GLU A 88 -5.04 20.38 12.91
N TRP A 89 -4.93 19.07 13.12
CA TRP A 89 -6.10 18.19 13.34
C TRP A 89 -6.71 18.32 14.75
N TYR A 90 -6.05 18.99 15.69
CA TYR A 90 -6.64 19.35 16.98
C TYR A 90 -6.10 20.68 17.51
N LYS A 91 -6.91 21.31 18.36
CA LYS A 91 -6.53 22.51 19.12
C LYS A 91 -6.95 22.34 20.58
N SER A 92 -6.04 22.67 21.51
CA SER A 92 -6.30 22.66 22.95
C SER A 92 -5.66 23.87 23.65
N PRO A 93 -6.44 24.72 24.34
CA PRO A 93 -7.89 24.65 24.42
C PRO A 93 -8.52 25.05 23.08
N GLY A 94 -9.63 24.41 22.73
CA GLY A 94 -10.44 24.74 21.57
C GLY A 94 -11.14 26.08 21.71
N GLU A 95 -12.04 26.38 20.77
CA GLU A 95 -12.87 27.59 20.83
C GLU A 95 -13.56 27.74 22.19
N ASN A 96 -13.49 28.96 22.75
CA ASN A 96 -14.01 29.32 24.08
C ASN A 96 -13.28 28.70 25.28
N GLY A 97 -12.09 28.11 25.10
CA GLY A 97 -11.17 27.83 26.20
C GLY A 97 -11.47 26.57 27.04
N LYS A 98 -12.45 25.73 26.64
CA LYS A 98 -13.05 24.72 27.54
C LYS A 98 -12.75 23.25 27.23
N SER A 99 -12.45 22.89 25.98
CA SER A 99 -12.25 21.48 25.60
C SER A 99 -11.32 21.33 24.40
N VAL A 100 -10.86 20.11 24.12
CA VAL A 100 -10.18 19.80 22.85
C VAL A 100 -11.16 19.99 21.69
N GLN A 101 -10.73 20.65 20.62
CA GLN A 101 -11.47 20.78 19.37
C GLN A 101 -10.74 20.00 18.29
N TYR A 102 -11.38 19.00 17.70
CA TYR A 102 -10.85 18.24 16.58
C TYR A 102 -11.23 18.88 15.25
N PHE A 103 -10.31 18.82 14.30
CA PHE A 103 -10.44 19.36 12.95
C PHE A 103 -10.94 20.83 12.95
N PRO A 104 -10.24 21.76 13.64
CA PRO A 104 -10.67 23.16 13.80
C PRO A 104 -10.90 23.89 12.46
N HIS A 105 -10.25 23.47 11.38
CA HIS A 105 -10.36 24.09 10.04
C HIS A 105 -11.31 23.36 9.09
N PHE A 106 -12.10 22.39 9.59
CA PHE A 106 -12.99 21.62 8.74
C PHE A 106 -14.35 22.30 8.54
N GLU A 107 -14.73 22.46 7.27
CA GLU A 107 -16.11 22.66 6.86
C GLU A 107 -16.76 21.30 6.58
N LYS A 108 -18.10 21.27 6.42
CA LYS A 108 -18.86 20.06 6.08
C LYS A 108 -18.26 19.28 4.88
N LYS A 109 -17.76 20.01 3.87
CA LYS A 109 -17.14 19.42 2.67
C LYS A 109 -15.86 18.65 2.95
N HIS A 110 -15.03 19.13 3.88
CA HIS A 110 -13.73 18.53 4.19
C HIS A 110 -13.90 17.14 4.80
N TYR A 111 -14.95 16.91 5.58
CA TYR A 111 -15.26 15.58 6.11
C TYR A 111 -15.65 14.58 5.01
N GLY A 112 -16.41 15.00 4.00
CA GLY A 112 -16.75 14.15 2.85
C GLY A 112 -15.53 13.79 2.00
N ILE A 113 -14.66 14.78 1.75
CA ILE A 113 -13.38 14.58 1.05
C ILE A 113 -12.46 13.65 1.85
N LEU A 114 -12.29 13.89 3.15
CA LEU A 114 -11.46 13.06 4.03
C LEU A 114 -11.96 11.62 4.10
N TYR A 115 -13.29 11.41 4.09
CA TYR A 115 -13.86 10.06 4.05
C TYR A 115 -13.41 9.29 2.81
N TRP A 116 -13.56 9.87 1.62
CA TRP A 116 -13.17 9.21 0.38
C TRP A 116 -11.65 9.05 0.26
N PHE A 117 -10.87 10.06 0.65
CA PHE A 117 -9.41 9.92 0.78
C PHE A 117 -9.04 8.72 1.66
N SER A 118 -9.61 8.65 2.86
CA SER A 118 -9.38 7.57 3.83
C SER A 118 -9.80 6.20 3.30
N PHE A 119 -10.92 6.13 2.57
CA PHE A 119 -11.37 4.91 1.91
C PHE A 119 -10.34 4.38 0.91
N TYR A 120 -9.76 5.24 0.09
CA TYR A 120 -8.71 4.83 -0.84
C TYR A 120 -7.40 4.51 -0.14
N VAL A 121 -7.05 5.20 0.96
CA VAL A 121 -5.88 4.88 1.80
C VAL A 121 -5.97 3.45 2.34
N ASP A 122 -7.12 3.07 2.91
CA ASP A 122 -7.34 1.73 3.46
C ASP A 122 -7.16 0.64 2.38
N SER A 123 -7.65 0.91 1.17
CA SER A 123 -7.52 0.01 0.03
C SER A 123 -6.09 -0.03 -0.54
N TYR A 124 -5.37 1.10 -0.56
CA TYR A 124 -4.04 1.24 -1.14
C TYR A 124 -3.04 0.24 -0.54
N TYR A 125 -2.90 0.24 0.79
CA TYR A 125 -1.89 -0.58 1.47
C TYR A 125 -2.15 -2.08 1.33
N THR A 126 -3.41 -2.47 1.19
CA THR A 126 -3.78 -3.87 0.91
C THR A 126 -3.43 -4.25 -0.53
N ARG A 127 -3.70 -3.37 -1.50
CA ARG A 127 -3.31 -3.58 -2.91
C ARG A 127 -1.80 -3.65 -3.08
N PHE A 128 -1.06 -2.77 -2.40
CA PHE A 128 0.42 -2.79 -2.39
C PHE A 128 0.95 -4.14 -1.90
N GLU A 129 0.44 -4.64 -0.78
CA GLU A 129 0.88 -5.93 -0.25
C GLU A 129 0.57 -7.09 -1.20
N GLY A 130 -0.56 -7.03 -1.92
CA GLY A 130 -0.89 -8.01 -2.96
C GLY A 130 0.06 -7.98 -4.17
N LEU A 131 0.66 -6.83 -4.49
CA LEU A 131 1.72 -6.73 -5.50
C LEU A 131 3.01 -7.39 -5.04
N ILE A 132 3.35 -7.23 -3.76
CA ILE A 132 4.49 -7.92 -3.17
C ILE A 132 4.27 -9.45 -3.20
N ASP A 133 3.07 -9.93 -2.88
CA ASP A 133 2.75 -11.38 -2.98
C ASP A 133 2.92 -11.91 -4.40
N THR A 134 2.46 -11.17 -5.41
CA THR A 134 2.59 -11.58 -6.82
C THR A 134 4.06 -11.63 -7.26
N ILE A 135 4.93 -10.76 -6.76
CA ILE A 135 6.38 -10.87 -6.96
C ILE A 135 6.92 -12.22 -6.43
N TYR A 136 6.49 -12.64 -5.24
CA TYR A 136 6.90 -13.95 -4.69
C TYR A 136 6.38 -15.12 -5.53
N HIS A 137 5.20 -15.01 -6.14
CA HIS A 137 4.71 -16.01 -7.09
C HIS A 137 5.55 -16.07 -8.37
N ILE A 138 5.89 -14.92 -8.96
CA ILE A 138 6.78 -14.83 -10.12
C ILE A 138 8.12 -15.50 -9.82
N ILE A 139 8.72 -15.21 -8.66
CA ILE A 139 9.98 -15.83 -8.22
C ILE A 139 9.84 -17.35 -8.04
N ASN A 140 8.77 -17.80 -7.39
CA ASN A 140 8.51 -19.23 -7.17
C ASN A 140 8.48 -20.01 -8.48
N ILE A 141 7.92 -19.42 -9.53
CA ILE A 141 7.82 -20.00 -10.87
C ILE A 141 9.16 -19.89 -11.61
N LYS A 142 9.77 -18.69 -11.65
CA LYS A 142 11.03 -18.45 -12.36
C LYS A 142 12.12 -19.43 -11.95
N TYR A 143 12.22 -19.69 -10.65
CA TYR A 143 13.25 -20.57 -10.08
C TYR A 143 12.77 -22.01 -9.83
N ARG A 144 11.55 -22.36 -10.28
CA ARG A 144 10.91 -23.67 -10.09
C ARG A 144 11.00 -24.16 -8.64
N LEU A 145 10.70 -23.28 -7.68
CA LEU A 145 10.89 -23.58 -6.25
C LEU A 145 9.82 -24.53 -5.71
N GLY A 146 8.69 -24.68 -6.41
CA GLY A 146 7.62 -25.62 -6.08
C GLY A 146 6.97 -25.35 -4.72
N ILE A 147 6.98 -24.10 -4.25
CA ILE A 147 6.34 -23.72 -2.99
C ILE A 147 4.83 -23.55 -3.24
N LYS A 148 4.01 -24.19 -2.41
CA LYS A 148 2.55 -24.02 -2.46
C LYS A 148 2.12 -22.78 -1.66
N PRO A 149 1.05 -22.07 -2.06
CA PRO A 149 0.54 -20.92 -1.31
C PRO A 149 0.15 -21.32 0.12
N SER A 150 0.61 -20.55 1.10
CA SER A 150 0.28 -20.68 2.53
C SER A 150 0.59 -19.37 3.25
N SER A 151 0.26 -19.26 4.54
CA SER A 151 0.65 -18.11 5.38
C SER A 151 2.17 -17.88 5.43
N GLU A 152 2.97 -18.93 5.24
CA GLU A 152 4.44 -18.87 5.26
C GLU A 152 5.06 -18.78 3.86
N PHE A 153 4.24 -18.54 2.82
CA PHE A 153 4.66 -18.60 1.42
C PHE A 153 5.92 -17.78 1.13
N ARG A 154 5.93 -16.50 1.50
CA ARG A 154 7.08 -15.59 1.27
C ARG A 154 8.36 -16.10 1.93
N GLY A 155 8.25 -16.54 3.19
CA GLY A 155 9.39 -17.06 3.96
C GLY A 155 9.97 -18.33 3.33
N ASN A 156 9.10 -19.23 2.86
CA ASN A 156 9.51 -20.47 2.21
C ASN A 156 10.12 -20.23 0.82
N VAL A 157 9.62 -19.26 0.06
CA VAL A 157 10.23 -18.81 -1.19
C VAL A 157 11.63 -18.24 -0.92
N LEU A 158 11.80 -17.34 0.06
CA LEU A 158 13.12 -16.76 0.38
C LEU A 158 14.15 -17.81 0.77
N LYS A 159 13.79 -18.77 1.63
CA LYS A 159 14.68 -19.86 2.06
C LYS A 159 15.20 -20.69 0.89
N LYS A 160 14.35 -20.99 -0.10
CA LYS A 160 14.80 -21.73 -1.30
C LYS A 160 15.55 -20.84 -2.29
N LEU A 161 15.15 -19.57 -2.41
CA LEU A 161 15.78 -18.59 -3.30
C LEU A 161 17.25 -18.35 -2.93
N GLU A 162 17.62 -18.37 -1.64
CA GLU A 162 19.00 -18.16 -1.20
C GLU A 162 20.01 -19.07 -1.93
N LYS A 163 19.62 -20.31 -2.22
CA LYS A 163 20.46 -21.30 -2.91
C LYS A 163 20.51 -21.11 -4.44
N LYS A 164 19.59 -20.32 -5.01
CA LYS A 164 19.42 -20.13 -6.46
C LYS A 164 19.89 -18.75 -6.92
N ASP A 165 19.57 -17.71 -6.16
CA ASP A 165 20.01 -16.34 -6.39
C ASP A 165 20.24 -15.62 -5.05
N LYS A 166 21.49 -15.65 -4.59
CA LYS A 166 21.91 -15.02 -3.35
C LYS A 166 21.75 -13.49 -3.37
N ALA A 167 21.88 -12.86 -4.55
CA ALA A 167 21.78 -11.41 -4.67
C ALA A 167 20.32 -10.96 -4.53
N LEU A 168 19.40 -11.62 -5.24
CA LEU A 168 17.97 -11.34 -5.14
C LEU A 168 17.43 -11.68 -3.74
N TYR A 169 17.87 -12.80 -3.16
CA TYR A 169 17.56 -13.15 -1.78
C TYR A 169 17.96 -12.04 -0.80
N LYS A 170 19.21 -11.56 -0.85
CA LYS A 170 19.69 -10.50 0.03
C LYS A 170 18.86 -9.22 -0.09
N TYR A 171 18.50 -8.85 -1.32
CA TYR A 171 17.64 -7.69 -1.57
C TYR A 171 16.26 -7.86 -0.93
N LEU A 172 15.54 -8.94 -1.25
CA LEU A 172 14.19 -9.18 -0.73
C LEU A 172 14.18 -9.37 0.79
N ASN A 173 15.17 -10.05 1.35
CA ASN A 173 15.31 -10.24 2.80
C ASN A 173 15.64 -8.93 3.53
N SER A 174 16.09 -7.89 2.82
CA SER A 174 16.32 -6.56 3.37
C SER A 174 15.08 -5.65 3.35
N LEU A 175 14.05 -5.98 2.56
CA LEU A 175 12.82 -5.16 2.43
C LEU A 175 12.15 -4.88 3.79
N PRO A 176 12.01 -5.84 4.73
CA PRO A 176 11.43 -5.55 6.05
C PRO A 176 12.18 -4.49 6.87
N LYS A 177 13.45 -4.23 6.54
CA LYS A 177 14.30 -3.20 7.17
C LYS A 177 14.23 -1.85 6.44
N ASN A 178 13.69 -1.80 5.22
CA ASN A 178 13.51 -0.56 4.48
C ASN A 178 12.49 0.33 5.24
N PRO A 179 12.79 1.63 5.48
CA PRO A 179 11.93 2.50 6.27
C PRO A 179 10.54 2.71 5.65
N VAL A 180 10.47 2.82 4.33
CA VAL A 180 9.20 2.98 3.58
C VAL A 180 8.36 1.71 3.72
N TYR A 181 8.96 0.54 3.49
CA TYR A 181 8.29 -0.76 3.63
C TYR A 181 7.82 -1.01 5.08
N LYS A 182 8.63 -0.65 6.07
CA LYS A 182 8.26 -0.74 7.49
C LYS A 182 7.04 0.12 7.82
N LYS A 183 6.97 1.33 7.25
CA LYS A 183 5.84 2.25 7.44
C LYS A 183 4.56 1.74 6.76
N ILE A 184 4.67 1.21 5.54
CA ILE A 184 3.56 0.52 4.83
C ILE A 184 2.98 -0.60 5.70
N ASN A 185 3.83 -1.49 6.20
CA ASN A 185 3.39 -2.62 7.02
C ASN A 185 2.73 -2.16 8.31
N LYS A 186 3.27 -1.12 8.95
CA LYS A 186 2.67 -0.53 10.15
C LYS A 186 1.27 0.01 9.85
N PHE A 187 1.11 0.78 8.77
CA PHE A 187 -0.18 1.32 8.39
C PHE A 187 -1.19 0.24 8.03
N ARG A 188 -0.81 -0.72 7.15
CA ARG A 188 -1.66 -1.86 6.80
C ARG A 188 -2.11 -2.64 8.04
N ASN A 189 -1.17 -2.98 8.92
CA ASN A 189 -1.47 -3.74 10.13
C ASN A 189 -2.46 -2.99 11.03
N ASN A 190 -2.28 -1.68 11.18
CA ASN A 190 -3.19 -0.87 11.98
C ASN A 190 -4.58 -0.75 11.36
N ILE A 191 -4.66 -0.54 10.04
CA ILE A 191 -5.93 -0.46 9.29
C ILE A 191 -6.73 -1.77 9.41
N VAL A 192 -6.05 -2.92 9.33
CA VAL A 192 -6.71 -4.24 9.31
C VAL A 192 -6.99 -4.80 10.71
N HIS A 193 -6.09 -4.58 11.67
CA HIS A 193 -6.10 -5.30 12.94
C HIS A 193 -6.19 -4.43 14.20
N ASN A 194 -5.97 -3.10 14.10
CA ASN A 194 -5.95 -2.21 15.26
C ASN A 194 -6.86 -0.98 15.05
N TYR A 195 -6.49 0.15 15.67
CA TYR A 195 -7.08 1.46 15.40
C TYR A 195 -6.62 1.99 14.05
N ARG A 196 -7.59 2.47 13.25
CA ARG A 196 -7.29 3.03 11.94
C ARG A 196 -6.56 4.37 12.11
N PRO A 197 -5.34 4.55 11.57
CA PRO A 197 -4.56 5.76 11.84
C PRO A 197 -5.13 7.02 11.18
N ASN A 198 -6.03 6.88 10.21
CA ASN A 198 -6.81 7.97 9.58
C ASN A 198 -8.07 8.35 10.39
N GLN A 199 -8.23 7.80 11.60
CA GLN A 199 -9.26 8.17 12.55
C GLN A 199 -8.60 8.52 13.88
N ILE A 200 -9.20 9.45 14.62
CA ILE A 200 -8.74 9.79 15.97
C ILE A 200 -9.09 8.61 16.87
N ASP A 201 -8.07 8.01 17.51
CA ASP A 201 -8.30 6.94 18.48
C ASP A 201 -8.92 7.48 19.79
N SER A 202 -9.18 6.60 20.75
CA SER A 202 -9.86 6.98 21.98
C SER A 202 -9.01 7.88 22.90
N GLY A 203 -7.71 8.02 22.65
CA GLY A 203 -6.76 8.71 23.53
C GLY A 203 -6.51 8.02 24.86
N PHE A 204 -7.15 6.89 25.15
CA PHE A 204 -6.95 6.11 26.36
C PHE A 204 -5.80 5.12 26.19
N THR A 205 -4.82 5.19 27.08
CA THR A 205 -3.75 4.19 27.17
C THR A 205 -3.80 3.48 28.52
N ARG A 206 -3.79 2.15 28.47
CA ARG A 206 -3.75 1.26 29.65
C ARG A 206 -2.34 0.70 29.80
N THR A 207 -1.68 0.99 30.91
CA THR A 207 -0.36 0.43 31.24
C THR A 207 -0.40 -0.26 32.60
N ILE A 208 0.24 -1.44 32.68
CA ILE A 208 0.44 -2.15 33.95
C ILE A 208 1.84 -1.78 34.44
N ASN A 209 1.94 -1.23 35.65
CA ASN A 209 3.24 -0.90 36.22
C ASN A 209 3.93 -2.15 36.82
N HIS A 210 5.19 -2.01 37.23
CA HIS A 210 5.98 -3.10 37.82
C HIS A 210 5.36 -3.72 39.09
N GLU A 211 4.45 -2.99 39.75
CA GLU A 211 3.74 -3.42 40.96
C GLU A 211 2.39 -4.11 40.65
N GLY A 212 2.05 -4.28 39.37
CA GLY A 212 0.82 -4.95 38.93
C GLY A 212 -0.43 -4.07 38.98
N SER A 213 -0.31 -2.80 39.36
CA SER A 213 -1.42 -1.85 39.33
C SER A 213 -1.62 -1.25 37.93
N GLU A 214 -2.87 -0.96 37.62
CA GLU A 214 -3.29 -0.44 36.33
C GLU A 214 -3.31 1.09 36.33
N ILE A 215 -2.61 1.69 35.38
CA ILE A 215 -2.64 3.12 35.12
C ILE A 215 -3.39 3.34 33.80
N ILE A 216 -4.48 4.09 33.87
CA ILE A 216 -5.22 4.58 32.69
C ILE A 216 -4.87 6.05 32.50
N THR A 217 -4.32 6.39 31.34
CA THR A 217 -4.03 7.78 30.95
C THR A 217 -4.95 8.19 29.81
N MET A 218 -5.35 9.47 29.79
CA MET A 218 -6.19 10.06 28.75
C MET A 218 -5.41 11.19 28.05
N SER A 219 -5.39 11.15 26.73
CA SER A 219 -4.75 12.14 25.85
C SER A 219 -5.73 12.63 24.77
N VAL A 220 -5.27 13.49 23.87
CA VAL A 220 -6.05 13.97 22.72
C VAL A 220 -6.22 12.92 21.61
N GLY A 221 -5.69 11.71 21.82
CA GLY A 221 -5.67 10.66 20.80
C GLY A 221 -4.51 10.79 19.82
N ASN A 222 -4.42 9.82 18.92
CA ASN A 222 -3.47 9.83 17.80
C ASN A 222 -4.21 9.91 16.46
N TYR A 223 -3.61 10.64 15.52
CA TYR A 223 -4.10 10.80 14.15
C TYR A 223 -2.92 10.92 13.19
N THR A 224 -3.01 10.26 12.05
CA THR A 224 -2.07 10.39 10.92
C THR A 224 -2.70 11.28 9.87
N THR A 225 -2.03 12.37 9.51
CA THR A 225 -2.55 13.34 8.54
C THR A 225 -2.57 12.79 7.13
N SER A 226 -3.45 13.37 6.30
CA SER A 226 -3.58 13.08 4.89
C SER A 226 -2.25 13.28 4.14
N THR A 227 -1.49 14.32 4.49
CA THR A 227 -0.15 14.58 3.95
C THR A 227 0.83 13.48 4.34
N GLU A 228 0.82 13.01 5.59
CA GLU A 228 1.71 11.93 6.03
C GLU A 228 1.44 10.62 5.25
N PHE A 229 0.16 10.28 5.03
CA PHE A 229 -0.21 9.14 4.20
C PHE A 229 0.24 9.33 2.75
N LEU A 230 -0.03 10.49 2.15
CA LEU A 230 0.33 10.74 0.75
C LEU A 230 1.85 10.65 0.53
N ASN A 231 2.64 11.18 1.46
CA ASN A 231 4.10 11.08 1.39
C ASN A 231 4.56 9.62 1.40
N ASN A 232 4.06 8.81 2.33
CA ASN A 232 4.42 7.40 2.36
C ASN A 232 3.96 6.63 1.11
N ILE A 233 2.78 6.98 0.58
CA ILE A 233 2.26 6.39 -0.65
C ILE A 233 3.16 6.74 -1.85
N LYS A 234 3.56 8.00 -2.01
CA LYS A 234 4.49 8.41 -3.06
C LYS A 234 5.83 7.68 -2.98
N ASP A 235 6.40 7.58 -1.77
CA ASP A 235 7.65 6.84 -1.53
C ASP A 235 7.48 5.35 -1.80
N SER A 236 6.29 4.80 -1.52
CA SER A 236 6.02 3.38 -1.76
C SER A 236 5.93 3.04 -3.25
N LEU A 237 5.43 3.95 -4.08
CA LEU A 237 5.45 3.77 -5.54
C LEU A 237 6.88 3.74 -6.07
N ASP A 238 7.76 4.60 -5.53
CA ASP A 238 9.18 4.60 -5.89
C ASP A 238 9.85 3.28 -5.47
N LEU A 239 9.57 2.82 -4.24
CA LEU A 239 10.03 1.52 -3.76
C LEU A 239 9.51 0.36 -4.63
N LEU A 240 8.24 0.41 -5.05
CA LEU A 240 7.67 -0.64 -5.91
C LEU A 240 8.35 -0.66 -7.27
N ALA A 241 8.60 0.50 -7.88
CA ALA A 241 9.37 0.58 -9.13
C ALA A 241 10.77 0.00 -8.97
N ASP A 242 11.47 0.30 -7.86
CA ASP A 242 12.78 -0.27 -7.57
C ASP A 242 12.74 -1.79 -7.39
N ILE A 243 11.72 -2.32 -6.70
CA ILE A 243 11.52 -3.76 -6.57
C ILE A 243 11.26 -4.38 -7.94
N THR A 244 10.36 -3.80 -8.73
CA THR A 244 10.06 -4.26 -10.10
C THR A 244 11.32 -4.27 -10.95
N ASP A 245 12.15 -3.24 -10.92
CA ASP A 245 13.41 -3.20 -11.66
C ASP A 245 14.36 -4.36 -11.28
N LYS A 246 14.44 -4.69 -9.98
CA LYS A 246 15.22 -5.86 -9.51
C LYS A 246 14.64 -7.19 -9.97
N ILE A 247 13.33 -7.29 -10.17
CA ILE A 247 12.68 -8.48 -10.72
C ILE A 247 12.82 -8.54 -12.23
N ARG A 248 12.68 -7.41 -12.94
CA ARG A 248 12.75 -7.32 -14.40
C ARG A 248 14.07 -7.88 -14.95
N VAL A 249 15.19 -7.60 -14.29
CA VAL A 249 16.51 -8.12 -14.70
C VAL A 249 16.68 -9.63 -14.48
N LYS A 250 15.70 -10.30 -13.85
CA LYS A 250 15.74 -11.73 -13.52
C LYS A 250 14.79 -12.56 -14.36
N ILE A 251 13.74 -11.95 -14.90
CA ILE A 251 12.71 -12.66 -15.67
C ILE A 251 13.12 -12.79 -17.13
#